data_AF-A0A1V1PNZ6-F1
#
_entry.id   AF-A0A1V1PNZ6-F1
#
_cell.length_a   1.000
_cell.length_b   1.000
_cell.length_c   1.000
_cell.angle_alpha   90.00
_cell.angle_beta   90.00
_cell.angle_gamma   90.00
#
_symmetry.space_group_name_H-M   'P 1'
#
loop_
_entity.id
_entity.type
_entity.pdbx_description
1 polymer ?
#
loop_
_entity_poly.entity_id
_entity_poly.type
_entity_poly.pdbx_seq_one_letter_code
_entity_poly.pdbx_strand_id
1 'polypeptide(L)'
;MTKHARTGEQGLSVLEALIVTAITAMLIVLLLPLAPRGMRRDYAVAETAIATGAAMRAERAFHAVLSGFALPPGPREPGQVEAVIRGNRIGLAGQFLAIQESPCARAGVEGAARVFVRRDGAGGALVCEGPHGAADLLRWAEGRASFSYSADAVNWTQTWPVGRAQGAPDAQSVLVRFTLASRATGDSEWIGRAGATEPVDLGAAPAESPANAPASAP
;
A
#
# COMPACT_ATOMS: atom_id res chain seq x y z
N MET A 1 45.15 -39.47 -76.26
CA MET A 1 44.16 -38.57 -75.63
C MET A 1 44.47 -38.48 -74.14
N THR A 2 45.28 -37.50 -73.74
CA THR A 2 45.68 -37.26 -72.35
C THR A 2 44.94 -36.03 -71.82
N LYS A 3 44.03 -36.26 -70.87
CA LYS A 3 43.24 -35.23 -70.18
C LYS A 3 44.16 -34.45 -69.24
N HIS A 4 44.39 -33.17 -69.52
CA HIS A 4 45.00 -32.26 -68.55
C HIS A 4 43.96 -31.89 -67.49
N ALA A 5 44.21 -32.31 -66.24
CA ALA A 5 43.45 -31.84 -65.09
C ALA A 5 43.89 -30.40 -64.77
N ARG A 6 42.95 -29.46 -64.79
CA ARG A 6 43.15 -28.09 -64.32
C ARG A 6 43.29 -28.09 -62.80
N THR A 7 44.51 -27.94 -62.32
CA THR A 7 44.84 -27.54 -60.95
C THR A 7 44.89 -26.01 -60.92
N GLY A 8 43.82 -25.36 -60.48
CA GLY A 8 43.77 -23.88 -60.49
C GLY A 8 42.84 -23.19 -59.50
N GLU A 9 41.96 -23.87 -58.77
CA GLU A 9 40.91 -23.17 -57.99
C GLU A 9 40.92 -23.44 -56.47
N GLN A 10 41.81 -24.29 -55.94
CA GLN A 10 41.78 -24.66 -54.52
C GLN A 10 42.58 -23.74 -53.58
N GLY A 11 43.27 -22.72 -54.11
CA GLY A 11 44.09 -21.79 -53.31
C GLY A 11 43.35 -20.56 -52.76
N LEU A 12 42.23 -20.15 -53.37
CA LEU A 12 41.51 -18.92 -52.99
C LEU A 12 40.58 -19.14 -51.78
N SER A 13 40.04 -20.35 -51.62
CA SER A 13 39.00 -20.65 -50.62
C SER A 13 39.51 -20.64 -49.17
N VAL A 14 40.75 -21.09 -48.92
CA VAL A 14 41.31 -21.16 -47.56
C VAL A 14 41.61 -19.77 -47.02
N LEU A 15 42.12 -18.87 -47.87
CA LEU A 15 42.50 -17.51 -47.48
C LEU A 15 41.25 -16.66 -47.20
N GLU A 16 40.19 -16.83 -47.99
CA GLU A 16 38.89 -16.20 -47.79
C GLU A 16 38.23 -16.67 -46.48
N ALA A 17 38.23 -17.98 -46.20
CA ALA A 17 37.70 -18.52 -44.94
C ALA A 17 38.45 -17.94 -43.73
N LEU A 18 39.77 -17.79 -43.82
CA LEU A 18 40.61 -17.25 -42.75
C LEU A 18 40.28 -15.77 -42.46
N ILE A 19 40.12 -14.97 -43.52
CA ILE A 19 39.72 -13.56 -43.42
C ILE A 19 38.32 -13.45 -42.78
N VAL A 20 37.35 -14.24 -43.22
CA VAL A 20 36.00 -14.23 -42.66
C VAL A 20 36.03 -14.60 -41.18
N THR A 21 36.75 -15.67 -40.79
CA THR A 21 36.88 -16.03 -39.37
C THR A 21 37.57 -14.95 -38.53
N ALA A 22 38.59 -14.28 -39.05
CA ALA A 22 39.29 -13.20 -38.33
C ALA A 22 38.37 -11.99 -38.13
N ILE A 23 37.61 -11.58 -39.15
CA ILE A 23 36.64 -10.49 -39.06
C ILE A 23 35.54 -10.86 -38.06
N THR A 24 35.02 -12.09 -38.13
CA THR A 24 33.94 -12.56 -37.23
C THR A 24 34.41 -12.61 -35.78
N ALA A 25 35.62 -13.12 -35.52
CA ALA A 25 36.22 -13.15 -34.19
C ALA A 25 36.47 -11.73 -33.65
N MET A 26 36.95 -10.81 -34.49
CA MET A 26 37.15 -9.40 -34.12
C MET A 26 35.81 -8.71 -33.80
N LEU A 27 34.75 -8.98 -34.57
CA LEU A 27 33.39 -8.51 -34.30
C LEU A 27 32.84 -9.04 -32.98
N ILE A 28 33.01 -10.34 -32.70
CA ILE A 28 32.59 -10.95 -31.43
C ILE A 28 33.30 -10.30 -30.25
N VAL A 29 34.61 -10.07 -30.34
CA VAL A 29 35.41 -9.42 -29.28
C VAL A 29 35.01 -7.96 -29.09
N LEU A 30 34.65 -7.24 -30.16
CA LEU A 30 34.15 -5.86 -30.09
C LEU A 30 32.76 -5.76 -29.46
N LEU A 31 31.90 -6.76 -29.66
CA LEU A 31 30.53 -6.79 -29.14
C LEU A 31 30.43 -7.33 -27.70
N LEU A 32 31.34 -8.23 -27.30
CA LEU A 32 31.38 -8.81 -25.94
C LEU A 32 31.37 -7.79 -24.79
N PRO A 33 32.12 -6.67 -24.81
CA PRO A 33 32.14 -5.70 -23.71
C PRO A 33 30.89 -4.80 -23.64
N LEU A 34 30.00 -4.83 -24.63
CA LEU A 34 28.74 -4.08 -24.64
C LEU A 34 27.59 -4.87 -24.00
N ALA A 35 27.60 -6.20 -24.12
CA ALA A 35 26.60 -7.10 -23.53
C ALA A 35 26.42 -6.94 -22.00
N PRO A 36 27.47 -6.92 -21.15
CA PRO A 36 27.28 -6.87 -19.70
C PRO A 36 26.81 -5.49 -19.19
N ARG A 37 27.04 -4.41 -19.95
CA ARG A 37 26.61 -3.07 -19.56
C ARG A 37 25.12 -2.82 -19.85
N GLY A 38 24.60 -3.37 -20.95
CA GLY A 38 23.17 -3.35 -21.25
C GLY A 38 22.35 -4.09 -20.20
N MET A 39 22.76 -5.33 -19.87
CA MET A 39 22.04 -6.16 -18.90
C MET A 39 21.91 -5.49 -17.52
N ARG A 40 22.96 -4.85 -17.00
CA ARG A 40 22.90 -4.17 -15.68
C ARG A 40 21.89 -3.02 -15.65
N ARG A 41 21.74 -2.30 -16.76
CA ARG A 41 20.78 -1.19 -16.86
C ARG A 41 19.35 -1.72 -16.89
N ASP A 42 19.11 -2.78 -17.64
CA ASP A 42 17.79 -3.40 -17.76
C ASP A 42 17.33 -4.02 -16.44
N TYR A 43 18.24 -4.67 -15.69
CA TYR A 43 17.95 -5.18 -14.34
C TYR A 43 17.60 -4.05 -13.36
N ALA A 44 18.34 -2.94 -13.35
CA ALA A 44 18.05 -1.82 -12.45
C ALA A 44 16.67 -1.21 -12.73
N VAL A 45 16.26 -1.12 -14.01
CA VAL A 45 14.92 -0.66 -14.39
C VAL A 45 13.85 -1.67 -13.95
N ALA A 46 14.08 -2.97 -14.14
CA ALA A 46 13.15 -4.01 -13.73
C ALA A 46 12.92 -4.03 -12.20
N GLU A 47 13.99 -3.93 -11.41
CA GLU A 47 13.92 -3.83 -9.94
C GLU A 47 13.13 -2.60 -9.49
N THR A 48 13.37 -1.45 -10.13
CA THR A 48 12.64 -0.21 -9.85
C THR A 48 11.15 -0.35 -10.17
N ALA A 49 10.80 -1.01 -11.28
CA ALA A 49 9.42 -1.26 -11.67
C ALA A 49 8.70 -2.20 -10.67
N ILE A 50 9.38 -3.26 -10.21
CA ILE A 50 8.85 -4.18 -9.20
C ILE A 50 8.63 -3.46 -7.87
N ALA A 51 9.60 -2.65 -7.42
CA ALA A 51 9.49 -1.88 -6.19
C ALA A 51 8.32 -0.89 -6.24
N THR A 52 8.16 -0.16 -7.34
CA THR A 52 7.02 0.76 -7.56
C THR A 52 5.69 0.00 -7.55
N GLY A 53 5.62 -1.16 -8.20
CA GLY A 53 4.43 -2.01 -8.22
C GLY A 53 4.08 -2.58 -6.84
N ALA A 54 5.07 -2.89 -6.01
CA ALA A 54 4.85 -3.29 -4.62
C ALA A 54 4.32 -2.13 -3.77
N ALA A 55 4.90 -0.93 -3.92
CA ALA A 55 4.45 0.28 -3.22
C ALA A 55 2.99 0.63 -3.55
N MET A 56 2.59 0.62 -4.84
CA MET A 56 1.21 0.90 -5.24
C MET A 56 0.20 -0.14 -4.72
N ARG A 57 0.59 -1.42 -4.62
CA ARG A 57 -0.28 -2.45 -4.00
C ARG A 57 -0.40 -2.24 -2.50
N ALA A 58 0.70 -1.92 -1.84
CA ALA A 58 0.75 -1.64 -0.42
C ALA A 58 -0.07 -0.40 -0.04
N GLU A 59 0.01 0.67 -0.82
CA GLU A 59 -0.78 1.89 -0.66
C GLU A 59 -2.28 1.59 -0.77
N ARG A 60 -2.70 0.85 -1.80
CA ARG A 60 -4.11 0.43 -1.93
C ARG A 60 -4.57 -0.43 -0.74
N ALA A 61 -3.75 -1.38 -0.30
CA ALA A 61 -4.06 -2.20 0.86
C ALA A 61 -4.13 -1.36 2.14
N PHE A 62 -3.26 -0.36 2.28
CA PHE A 62 -3.27 0.61 3.37
C PHE A 62 -4.59 1.39 3.39
N HIS A 63 -5.04 1.94 2.26
CA HIS A 63 -6.34 2.62 2.17
C HIS A 63 -7.51 1.69 2.48
N ALA A 64 -7.49 0.46 1.98
CA ALA A 64 -8.52 -0.54 2.26
C ALA A 64 -8.62 -0.82 3.76
N VAL A 65 -7.49 -1.02 4.43
CA VAL A 65 -7.45 -1.23 5.88
C VAL A 65 -7.90 0.03 6.65
N LEU A 66 -7.46 1.23 6.27
CA LEU A 66 -7.89 2.46 6.94
C LEU A 66 -9.40 2.69 6.84
N SER A 67 -10.00 2.34 5.70
CA SER A 67 -11.45 2.44 5.50
C SER A 67 -12.26 1.57 6.46
N GLY A 68 -11.65 0.50 6.99
CA GLY A 68 -12.28 -0.37 7.97
C GLY A 68 -12.25 0.15 9.41
N PHE A 69 -11.42 1.15 9.74
CA PHE A 69 -11.44 1.82 11.05
C PHE A 69 -12.59 2.85 11.15
N ALA A 70 -13.74 2.56 10.57
CA ALA A 70 -14.94 3.36 10.72
C ALA A 70 -15.69 2.93 11.99
N LEU A 71 -16.26 3.87 12.74
CA LEU A 71 -17.23 3.50 13.77
C LEU A 71 -18.48 2.97 13.06
N PRO A 72 -19.04 1.81 13.46
CA PRO A 72 -20.27 1.32 12.85
C PRO A 72 -21.40 2.34 13.07
N PRO A 73 -22.14 2.72 12.01
CA PRO A 73 -23.35 3.51 12.17
C PRO A 73 -24.40 2.66 12.88
N GLY A 74 -24.77 3.04 14.10
CA GLY A 74 -25.78 2.32 14.87
C GLY A 74 -26.08 2.98 16.21
N PRO A 75 -27.29 2.78 16.77
CA PRO A 75 -27.62 3.23 18.11
C PRO A 75 -26.65 2.55 19.08
N ARG A 76 -25.80 3.34 19.73
CA ARG A 76 -24.92 2.85 20.80
C ARG A 76 -25.80 2.41 21.96
N GLU A 77 -25.64 1.18 22.43
CA GLU A 77 -26.29 0.78 23.68
C GLU A 77 -25.74 1.63 24.84
N PRO A 78 -26.59 2.08 25.78
CA PRO A 78 -26.12 2.73 27.00
C PRO A 78 -25.12 1.82 27.73
N GLY A 79 -23.86 2.25 27.83
CA GLY A 79 -22.76 1.47 28.44
C GLY A 79 -21.78 0.84 27.46
N GLN A 80 -22.01 0.95 26.15
CA GLN A 80 -21.06 0.51 25.14
C GLN A 80 -19.85 1.46 25.12
N VAL A 81 -18.66 0.92 25.41
CA VAL A 81 -17.40 1.66 25.41
C VAL A 81 -17.19 2.27 24.02
N GLU A 82 -16.97 3.58 23.97
CA GLU A 82 -16.68 4.29 22.73
C GLU A 82 -15.58 3.55 21.98
N ALA A 83 -15.81 3.26 20.69
CA ALA A 83 -14.80 2.66 19.82
C ALA A 83 -13.68 3.70 19.61
N VAL A 84 -12.76 3.79 20.57
CA VAL A 84 -11.68 4.76 20.58
C VAL A 84 -10.56 4.23 19.69
N ILE A 85 -10.46 4.80 18.49
CA ILE A 85 -9.24 4.68 17.69
C ILE A 85 -8.12 5.39 18.44
N ARG A 86 -6.98 4.72 18.56
CA ARG A 86 -5.76 5.25 19.16
C ARG A 86 -4.64 5.16 18.15
N GLY A 87 -3.73 6.12 18.19
CA GLY A 87 -2.65 6.22 17.23
C GLY A 87 -1.44 6.94 17.81
N ASN A 88 -0.26 6.52 17.38
CA ASN A 88 1.00 7.15 17.68
C ASN A 88 1.94 7.06 16.47
N ARG A 89 3.18 7.57 16.58
CA ARG A 89 4.16 7.55 15.48
C ARG A 89 4.46 6.16 14.89
N ILE A 90 4.15 5.08 15.60
CA ILE A 90 4.42 3.70 15.19
C ILE A 90 3.21 3.13 14.46
N GLY A 91 2.00 3.54 14.78
CA GLY A 91 0.80 2.96 14.19
C GLY A 91 -0.49 3.35 14.90
N LEU A 92 -1.59 2.81 14.41
CA LEU A 92 -2.93 2.99 14.94
C LEU A 92 -3.60 1.65 15.26
N ALA A 93 -4.53 1.66 16.19
CA ALA A 93 -5.33 0.52 16.61
C ALA A 93 -6.73 0.97 17.02
N GLY A 94 -7.71 0.09 16.88
CA GLY A 94 -9.10 0.39 17.24
C GLY A 94 -10.07 -0.70 16.81
N GLN A 95 -11.35 -0.41 17.01
CA GLN A 95 -12.43 -1.20 16.39
C GLN A 95 -12.30 -1.09 14.87
N PHE A 96 -12.53 -2.20 14.19
CA PHE A 96 -12.37 -2.33 12.77
C PHE A 96 -13.48 -3.22 12.21
N LEU A 97 -14.12 -2.75 11.15
CA LEU A 97 -15.08 -3.49 10.34
C LEU A 97 -14.55 -3.57 8.91
N ALA A 98 -14.20 -4.76 8.45
CA ALA A 98 -13.74 -4.96 7.08
C ALA A 98 -14.91 -4.78 6.10
N ILE A 99 -15.07 -3.59 5.51
CA ILE A 99 -16.07 -3.34 4.46
C ILE A 99 -15.77 -4.21 3.22
N GLN A 100 -14.48 -4.37 2.92
CA GLN A 100 -13.95 -5.18 1.83
C GLN A 100 -12.87 -6.12 2.37
N GLU A 101 -12.54 -7.15 1.60
CA GLU A 101 -11.43 -8.04 1.95
C GLU A 101 -10.12 -7.26 2.03
N SER A 102 -9.37 -7.52 3.09
CA SER A 102 -8.09 -6.88 3.37
C SER A 102 -7.06 -7.95 3.79
N PRO A 103 -5.76 -7.64 3.74
CA PRO A 103 -4.72 -8.61 4.11
C PRO A 103 -4.84 -9.19 5.53
N CYS A 104 -5.52 -8.50 6.45
CA CYS A 104 -5.65 -8.89 7.87
C CYS A 104 -7.08 -9.28 8.30
N ALA A 105 -8.06 -9.19 7.38
CA ALA A 105 -9.46 -9.52 7.67
C ALA A 105 -10.29 -9.77 6.40
N ARG A 106 -11.19 -10.75 6.47
CA ARG A 106 -12.22 -10.98 5.44
C ARG A 106 -13.32 -9.93 5.50
N ALA A 107 -13.98 -9.68 4.38
CA ALA A 107 -15.13 -8.77 4.31
C ALA A 107 -16.24 -9.18 5.31
N GLY A 108 -16.87 -8.19 5.93
CA GLY A 108 -17.94 -8.34 6.92
C GLY A 108 -17.48 -8.68 8.34
N VAL A 109 -16.17 -8.89 8.56
CA VAL A 109 -15.65 -9.25 9.88
C VAL A 109 -15.41 -7.99 10.71
N GLU A 110 -15.96 -7.99 11.92
CA GLU A 110 -15.72 -6.97 12.93
C GLU A 110 -14.76 -7.50 14.01
N GLY A 111 -13.89 -6.62 14.50
CA GLY A 111 -13.07 -6.89 15.68
C GLY A 111 -12.03 -5.81 15.91
N ALA A 112 -11.08 -6.09 16.81
CA ALA A 112 -9.93 -5.22 16.99
C ALA A 112 -8.93 -5.43 15.85
N ALA A 113 -8.40 -4.34 15.31
CA ALA A 113 -7.27 -4.37 14.38
C ALA A 113 -6.25 -3.29 14.73
N ARG A 114 -5.03 -3.46 14.23
CA ARG A 114 -3.97 -2.47 14.28
C ARG A 114 -3.15 -2.45 13.00
N VAL A 115 -2.71 -1.26 12.61
CA VAL A 115 -1.74 -1.05 11.54
C VAL A 115 -0.52 -0.37 12.14
N PHE A 116 0.66 -0.96 11.98
CA PHE A 116 1.86 -0.48 12.65
C PHE A 116 3.14 -0.74 11.86
N VAL A 117 4.17 0.05 12.17
CA VAL A 117 5.53 -0.14 11.70
C VAL A 117 6.24 -1.15 12.60
N ARG A 118 6.62 -2.29 12.05
CA ARG A 118 7.60 -3.19 12.65
C ARG A 118 8.99 -2.82 12.14
N ARG A 119 9.95 -2.61 13.04
CA ARG A 119 11.34 -2.31 12.67
C ARG A 119 12.18 -3.57 12.73
N ASP A 120 12.92 -3.81 11.66
CA ASP A 120 13.78 -4.98 11.48
C ASP A 120 15.19 -4.49 11.09
N GLY A 121 15.97 -4.10 12.11
CA GLY A 121 17.32 -3.54 11.92
C GLY A 121 17.31 -2.20 11.19
N ALA A 122 17.94 -2.15 10.02
CA ALA A 122 18.00 -0.94 9.18
C ALA A 122 16.69 -0.67 8.42
N GLY A 123 15.84 -1.68 8.27
CA GLY A 123 14.58 -1.63 7.53
C GLY A 123 13.38 -1.95 8.42
N GLY A 124 12.33 -2.52 7.80
CA GLY A 124 11.12 -2.85 8.50
C GLY A 124 9.96 -3.24 7.60
N ALA A 125 8.78 -3.31 8.20
CA ALA A 125 7.53 -3.62 7.52
C ALA A 125 6.37 -2.76 8.06
N LEU A 126 5.45 -2.42 7.16
CA LEU A 126 4.13 -1.92 7.50
C LEU A 126 3.23 -3.14 7.64
N VAL A 127 2.71 -3.37 8.84
CA VAL A 127 1.97 -4.59 9.18
C VAL A 127 0.53 -4.21 9.48
N CYS A 128 -0.42 -4.96 8.95
CA CYS A 128 -1.78 -5.00 9.50
C CYS A 128 -1.95 -6.28 10.31
N GLU A 129 -2.52 -6.16 11.51
CA GLU A 129 -2.93 -7.28 12.34
C GLU A 129 -4.39 -7.10 12.71
N GLY A 130 -5.19 -8.14 12.49
CA GLY A 130 -6.62 -8.12 12.72
C GLY A 130 -7.16 -9.50 13.08
N PRO A 131 -8.49 -9.69 13.02
CA PRO A 131 -9.16 -10.91 13.48
C PRO A 131 -8.69 -12.21 12.78
N HIS A 132 -8.11 -12.10 11.58
CA HIS A 132 -7.64 -13.26 10.81
C HIS A 132 -6.11 -13.46 10.88
N GLY A 133 -5.40 -12.59 11.60
CA GLY A 133 -3.95 -12.66 11.77
C GLY A 133 -3.23 -11.42 11.26
N ALA A 134 -1.91 -11.55 11.17
CA ALA A 134 -1.00 -10.49 10.74
C ALA A 134 -0.54 -10.68 9.29
N ALA A 135 -0.47 -9.58 8.55
CA ALA A 135 0.03 -9.53 7.19
C ALA A 135 0.92 -8.30 6.97
N ASP A 136 2.04 -8.51 6.27
CA ASP A 136 2.92 -7.43 5.85
C ASP A 136 2.32 -6.74 4.60
N LEU A 137 1.95 -5.46 4.74
CA LEU A 137 1.45 -4.62 3.64
C LEU A 137 2.59 -4.12 2.76
N LEU A 138 3.69 -3.70 3.38
CA LEU A 138 4.92 -3.25 2.72
C LEU A 138 6.12 -3.76 3.51
N ARG A 139 7.19 -4.15 2.82
CA ARG A 139 8.51 -4.43 3.41
C ARG A 139 9.56 -3.53 2.76
N TRP A 140 10.51 -3.05 3.54
CA TRP A 140 11.65 -2.26 3.06
C TRP A 140 12.94 -2.72 3.73
N ALA A 141 14.03 -2.72 2.95
CA ALA A 141 15.35 -3.16 3.40
C ALA A 141 16.05 -2.10 4.28
N GLU A 142 15.84 -0.82 3.98
CA GLU A 142 16.43 0.29 4.72
C GLU A 142 15.47 1.48 4.78
N GLY A 143 15.58 2.28 5.84
CA GLY A 143 14.83 3.52 5.97
C GLY A 143 14.02 3.61 7.26
N ARG A 144 13.37 4.76 7.44
CA ARG A 144 12.56 5.05 8.62
C ARG A 144 11.14 5.35 8.21
N ALA A 145 10.20 4.58 8.75
CA ALA A 145 8.78 4.83 8.59
C ALA A 145 8.15 5.42 9.85
N SER A 146 7.10 6.23 9.66
CA SER A 146 6.32 6.80 10.76
C SER A 146 4.89 7.12 10.37
N PHE A 147 4.04 7.21 11.38
CA PHE A 147 2.67 7.67 11.28
C PHE A 147 2.52 9.10 11.80
N SER A 148 1.63 9.85 11.17
CA SER A 148 1.13 11.13 11.68
C SER A 148 -0.36 11.29 11.38
N TYR A 149 -1.03 12.15 12.14
CA TYR A 149 -2.47 12.29 12.15
C TYR A 149 -2.87 13.75 12.04
N SER A 150 -3.95 14.03 11.30
CA SER A 150 -4.47 15.38 11.15
C SER A 150 -5.99 15.38 11.03
N ALA A 151 -6.65 16.31 11.72
CA ALA A 151 -8.09 16.51 11.62
C ALA A 151 -8.46 17.57 10.56
N ASP A 152 -7.49 18.36 10.09
CA ASP A 152 -7.67 19.55 9.25
C ASP A 152 -6.79 19.54 7.98
N ALA A 153 -5.99 18.49 7.77
CA ALA A 153 -4.97 18.36 6.72
C ALA A 153 -3.79 19.35 6.81
N VAL A 154 -3.78 20.26 7.78
CA VAL A 154 -2.77 21.31 7.94
C VAL A 154 -1.84 20.96 9.09
N ASN A 155 -2.42 20.65 10.25
CA ASN A 155 -1.68 20.34 11.47
C ASN A 155 -1.54 18.83 11.62
N TRP A 156 -0.30 18.36 11.54
CA TRP A 156 0.04 16.95 11.66
C TRP A 156 0.72 16.65 12.98
N THR A 157 0.19 15.68 13.71
CA THR A 157 0.69 15.29 15.03
C THR A 157 1.10 13.82 15.03
N GLN A 158 2.01 13.45 15.93
CA GLN A 158 2.47 12.05 16.08
C GLN A 158 1.56 11.20 16.96
N THR A 159 0.47 11.75 17.47
CA THR A 159 -0.49 11.10 18.34
C THR A 159 -1.87 11.31 17.76
N TRP A 160 -2.75 10.32 17.92
CA TRP A 160 -4.13 10.48 17.48
C TRP A 160 -4.75 11.72 18.15
N PRO A 161 -5.41 12.61 17.39
CA PRO A 161 -6.04 13.79 17.95
C PRO A 161 -7.12 13.35 18.95
N VAL A 162 -6.98 13.81 20.20
CA VAL A 162 -7.97 13.60 21.27
C VAL A 162 -8.92 14.79 21.30
N GLY A 163 -10.21 14.52 21.14
CA GLY A 163 -11.29 15.52 21.23
C GLY A 163 -11.76 16.10 19.90
N ARG A 164 -13.02 16.55 19.86
CA ARG A 164 -13.57 17.38 18.77
C ARG A 164 -12.70 18.62 18.64
N ALA A 165 -12.20 18.91 17.44
CA ALA A 165 -11.73 20.27 17.17
C ALA A 165 -12.95 21.21 17.28
N GLN A 166 -12.91 22.20 18.18
CA GLN A 166 -13.96 23.20 18.28
C GLN A 166 -14.17 23.88 16.92
N GLY A 167 -15.38 23.77 16.36
CA GLY A 167 -15.74 24.35 15.06
C GLY A 167 -15.55 23.44 13.84
N ALA A 168 -15.19 22.17 14.02
CA ALA A 168 -15.12 21.23 12.91
C ALA A 168 -16.48 20.56 12.62
N PRO A 169 -16.81 20.30 11.34
CA PRO A 169 -18.06 19.65 10.96
C PRO A 169 -18.20 18.29 11.65
N ASP A 170 -19.44 17.93 12.00
CA ASP A 170 -19.79 16.77 12.84
C ASP A 170 -19.34 15.41 12.30
N ALA A 171 -18.81 15.35 11.06
CA ALA A 171 -18.14 14.22 10.44
C ALA A 171 -16.63 14.40 10.30
N GLN A 172 -15.90 14.35 11.41
CA GLN A 172 -14.44 14.37 11.36
C GLN A 172 -13.89 12.98 11.06
N SER A 173 -13.63 12.74 9.77
CA SER A 173 -12.63 11.75 9.38
C SER A 173 -11.24 12.27 9.75
N VAL A 174 -10.45 11.47 10.46
CA VAL A 174 -9.06 11.80 10.77
C VAL A 174 -8.20 11.33 9.60
N LEU A 175 -7.39 12.23 9.06
CA LEU A 175 -6.37 11.89 8.08
C LEU A 175 -5.23 11.16 8.78
N VAL A 176 -4.84 10.04 8.19
CA VAL A 176 -3.71 9.23 8.63
C VAL A 176 -2.67 9.28 7.53
N ARG A 177 -1.47 9.76 7.88
CA ARG A 177 -0.33 9.79 6.98
C ARG A 177 0.71 8.78 7.41
N PHE A 178 1.09 7.94 6.47
CA PHE A 178 2.27 7.08 6.54
C PHE A 178 3.39 7.71 5.72
N THR A 179 4.58 7.82 6.31
CA THR A 179 5.79 8.22 5.60
C THR A 179 6.83 7.13 5.68
N LEU A 180 7.59 6.93 4.60
CA LEU A 180 8.78 6.10 4.55
C LEU A 180 9.91 6.90 3.91
N ALA A 181 10.94 7.21 4.69
CA ALA A 181 12.17 7.81 4.19
C ALA A 181 13.21 6.71 3.93
N SER A 182 13.48 6.42 2.66
CA SER A 182 14.31 5.30 2.21
C SER A 182 15.29 5.77 1.13
N ARG A 183 16.57 5.40 1.26
CA ARG A 183 17.58 5.74 0.24
C ARG A 183 17.46 4.85 -1.00
N ALA A 184 17.07 3.59 -0.83
CA ALA A 184 16.90 2.63 -1.92
C ALA A 184 15.71 2.95 -2.84
N THR A 185 14.58 3.35 -2.26
CA THR A 185 13.31 3.54 -3.00
C THR A 185 12.89 5.00 -3.14
N GLY A 186 13.61 5.92 -2.49
CA GLY A 186 13.16 7.29 -2.30
C GLY A 186 12.12 7.42 -1.18
N ASP A 187 11.76 8.68 -0.90
CA ASP A 187 10.76 9.00 0.09
C ASP A 187 9.35 8.69 -0.44
N SER A 188 8.50 8.10 0.39
CA SER A 188 7.10 7.81 0.07
C SER A 188 6.19 8.41 1.14
N GLU A 189 5.07 8.98 0.72
CA GLU A 189 4.02 9.52 1.59
C GLU A 189 2.66 9.03 1.11
N TRP A 190 1.88 8.41 2.01
CA TRP A 190 0.53 7.94 1.74
C TRP A 190 -0.43 8.57 2.75
N ILE A 191 -1.54 9.13 2.30
CA ILE A 191 -2.53 9.81 3.15
C ILE A 191 -3.89 9.19 2.95
N GLY A 192 -4.38 8.47 3.97
CA GLY A 192 -5.73 7.91 3.98
C GLY A 192 -6.63 8.52 5.06
N ARG A 193 -7.89 8.08 5.10
CA ARG A 193 -8.89 8.50 6.09
C ARG A 193 -9.23 7.32 6.99
N ALA A 194 -9.29 7.57 8.29
CA ALA A 194 -9.84 6.65 9.27
C ALA A 194 -10.94 7.35 10.08
N GLY A 195 -12.05 6.64 10.32
CA GLY A 195 -13.25 7.17 10.95
C GLY A 195 -14.11 8.07 10.04
N ALA A 196 -15.43 7.98 10.22
CA ALA A 196 -16.40 9.03 9.96
C ALA A 196 -17.26 9.10 11.23
N THR A 197 -17.47 10.28 11.80
CA THR A 197 -18.53 10.48 12.80
C THR A 197 -19.77 10.96 12.05
N GLU A 198 -20.81 10.17 11.84
CA GLU A 198 -22.05 10.83 11.41
C GLU A 198 -22.58 11.72 12.55
N PRO A 199 -23.05 12.96 12.28
CA PRO A 199 -23.98 13.61 13.18
C PRO A 199 -25.24 12.74 13.28
N VAL A 200 -25.56 12.26 14.47
CA VAL A 200 -26.88 11.69 14.75
C VAL A 200 -27.83 12.85 15.03
N ASP A 201 -28.77 13.07 14.10
CA ASP A 201 -29.98 13.82 14.40
C ASP A 201 -30.89 12.94 15.26
N LEU A 202 -30.96 13.23 16.56
CA LEU A 202 -31.98 12.68 17.45
C LEU A 202 -33.27 13.46 17.15
N GLY A 203 -33.92 13.12 16.04
CA GLY A 203 -35.24 13.64 15.71
C GLY A 203 -36.14 13.58 16.94
N ALA A 204 -36.84 14.68 17.22
CA ALA A 204 -37.82 14.76 18.30
C ALA A 204 -38.75 13.54 18.23
N ALA A 205 -39.06 13.00 19.42
CA ALA A 205 -39.91 11.84 19.61
C ALA A 205 -41.09 11.81 18.62
N PRO A 206 -41.46 10.65 18.04
CA PRO A 206 -42.78 10.55 17.43
C PRO A 206 -43.79 10.97 18.50
N ALA A 207 -44.51 12.05 18.22
CA ALA A 207 -45.63 12.48 19.04
C ALA A 207 -46.51 11.26 19.30
N GLU A 208 -46.91 11.07 20.57
CA GLU A 208 -47.99 10.16 20.92
C GLU A 208 -49.12 10.33 19.90
N SER A 209 -49.43 9.25 19.18
CA SER A 209 -50.64 9.20 18.38
C SER A 209 -51.82 9.25 19.36
N PRO A 210 -52.72 10.25 19.29
CA PRO A 210 -53.94 10.22 20.07
C PRO A 210 -54.92 9.27 19.37
N ALA A 211 -54.68 7.97 19.51
CA ALA A 211 -55.54 6.91 19.02
C ALA A 211 -55.94 5.98 20.17
N ASN A 212 -56.47 6.55 21.25
CA ASN A 212 -57.43 5.86 22.13
C ASN A 212 -58.08 6.85 23.10
N ALA A 213 -59.06 7.60 22.61
CA ALA A 213 -60.14 8.06 23.47
C ALA A 213 -61.27 7.02 23.36
N PRO A 214 -61.49 6.16 24.36
CA PRO A 214 -62.69 5.34 24.38
C PRO A 214 -63.92 6.24 24.52
N ALA A 215 -64.86 6.08 23.60
CA ALA A 215 -66.18 6.68 23.67
C ALA A 215 -66.82 6.34 25.03
N SER A 216 -66.99 7.36 25.85
CA SER A 216 -67.79 7.27 27.07
C SER A 216 -69.24 7.62 26.70
N ALA A 217 -70.10 6.60 26.65
CA ALA A 217 -71.55 6.73 26.84
C ALA A 217 -71.86 5.97 28.15
N PRO A 218 -72.69 6.54 29.04
CA PRO A 218 -74.14 6.51 28.84
C PRO A 218 -74.84 7.88 28.94
#